data_AF-A0A1F8SSH0-F1
#
_entry.id   AF-A0A1F8SSH0-F1
#
_cell.length_a   1.000
_cell.length_b   1.000
_cell.length_c   1.000
_cell.angle_alpha   90.00
_cell.angle_beta   90.00
_cell.angle_gamma   90.00
#
_symmetry.space_group_name_H-M   'P 1'
#
loop_
_entity.id
_entity.type
_entity.pdbx_description
1 polymer ?
#
loop_
_entity_poly.entity_id
_entity_poly.type
_entity_poly.pdbx_seq_one_letter_code
_entity_poly.pdbx_strand_id
1 'polypeptide(L)' 'MEFESKRLTFEELSERLREYERKYGYSTIEFYRRFQSGELGDDDDLMMWSGLYHLYLTSLPVRQFMQSEVASA' A
#
# COMPACT_ATOMS: atom_id res chain seq x y z
N MET A 1 6.06 23.17 1.85
CA MET A 1 6.27 21.88 1.17
C MET A 1 4.99 21.64 0.40
N GLU A 2 4.98 21.88 -0.91
CA GLU A 2 3.80 21.66 -1.76
C GLU A 2 3.57 20.14 -1.83
N PHE A 3 2.55 19.64 -1.15
CA PHE A 3 2.13 18.24 -1.31
C PHE A 3 1.41 18.14 -2.65
N GLU A 4 2.16 17.85 -3.71
CA GLU A 4 1.54 17.48 -4.99
C GLU A 4 0.73 16.21 -4.77
N SER A 5 -0.59 16.35 -4.87
CA SER A 5 -1.52 15.22 -4.83
C SER A 5 -1.31 14.36 -6.07
N LYS A 6 -0.35 13.44 -5.99
CA LYS A 6 -0.06 12.49 -7.07
C LYS A 6 -1.08 11.37 -7.04
N ARG A 7 -1.78 11.16 -8.15
CA ARG A 7 -2.58 9.95 -8.36
C ARG A 7 -1.63 8.78 -8.54
N LEU A 8 -1.87 7.71 -7.79
CA LEU A 8 -1.13 6.45 -7.92
C LEU A 8 -2.06 5.40 -8.49
N THR A 9 -1.57 4.66 -9.48
CA THR A 9 -2.27 3.46 -9.95
C THR A 9 -2.09 2.32 -8.94
N PHE A 10 -2.90 1.27 -9.10
CA PHE A 10 -2.77 0.07 -8.29
C PHE A 10 -1.41 -0.62 -8.49
N GLU A 11 -0.93 -0.64 -9.73
CA GLU A 11 0.36 -1.23 -10.11
C GLU A 11 1.52 -0.46 -9.47
N GLU A 12 1.45 0.88 -9.47
CA GLU A 12 2.44 1.74 -8.81
C GLU A 12 2.44 1.55 -7.29
N LEU A 13 1.26 1.46 -6.66
CA LEU A 13 1.14 1.15 -5.23
C LEU A 13 1.76 -0.22 -4.91
N SER A 14 1.45 -1.22 -5.73
CA SER A 14 1.95 -2.58 -5.55
C SER A 14 3.46 -2.67 -5.71
N GLU A 15 4.05 -1.94 -6.67
CA GLU A 15 5.50 -1.90 -6.85
C GLU A 15 6.19 -1.20 -5.70
N ARG A 16 5.67 -0.07 -5.22
CA ARG A 16 6.21 0.61 -4.04
C ARG A 16 6.20 -0.28 -2.81
N LEU A 17 5.12 -1.01 -2.56
CA LEU A 17 5.10 -1.98 -1.45
C LEU A 17 6.20 -3.04 -1.61
N ARG A 18 6.43 -3.56 -2.83
CA ARG A 18 7.55 -4.48 -3.10
C ARG A 18 8.93 -3.84 -2.92
N GLU A 19 9.08 -2.55 -3.17
CA GLU A 19 10.33 -1.82 -2.87
C GLU A 19 10.64 -1.82 -1.37
N TYR A 20 9.64 -1.62 -0.52
CA TYR A 20 9.80 -1.76 0.93
C TYR A 20 10.20 -3.19 1.32
N GLU A 21 9.57 -4.20 0.70
CA GLU A 21 9.93 -5.59 0.96
C GLU A 21 11.40 -5.88 0.64
N ARG A 22 11.89 -5.37 -0.51
CA ARG A 22 13.29 -5.51 -0.92
C ARG A 22 14.23 -4.71 -0.02
N LYS A 23 13.83 -3.48 0.38
CA LYS A 23 14.66 -2.58 1.19
C LYS A 23 14.89 -3.11 2.60
N TYR A 24 13.84 -3.65 3.23
CA TYR A 24 13.87 -4.08 4.63
C TYR A 24 14.00 -5.60 4.80
N GLY A 25 13.85 -6.38 3.72
CA GLY A 25 13.94 -7.84 3.76
C GLY A 25 12.73 -8.52 4.40
N TYR A 26 11.63 -7.80 4.58
CA TYR A 26 10.38 -8.31 5.14
C TYR A 26 9.33 -8.44 4.06
N SER A 27 8.51 -9.49 4.12
CA SER A 27 7.28 -9.51 3.31
C SER A 27 6.29 -8.46 3.82
N THR A 28 5.36 -8.03 2.98
CA THR A 28 4.26 -7.12 3.36
C THR A 28 3.45 -7.70 4.52
N ILE A 29 3.30 -9.02 4.60
CA ILE A 29 2.64 -9.71 5.73
C ILE A 29 3.41 -9.49 7.03
N GLU A 30 4.74 -9.56 6.98
CA GLU A 30 5.59 -9.36 8.14
C GLU A 30 5.60 -7.89 8.58
N PHE A 31 5.67 -6.95 7.64
CA PHE A 31 5.46 -5.54 7.94
C PHE A 31 4.13 -5.27 8.61
N TYR A 32 3.04 -5.87 8.09
CA TYR A 32 1.72 -5.70 8.67
C TYR A 32 1.64 -6.22 10.11
N ARG A 33 2.23 -7.38 10.41
CA ARG A 33 2.31 -7.89 11.78
C ARG A 33 3.01 -6.91 12.71
N ARG A 34 4.16 -6.39 12.31
CA ARG A 34 4.95 -5.41 13.09
C ARG A 34 4.25 -4.07 13.26
N PHE A 35 3.50 -3.64 12.24
CA PHE A 35 2.65 -2.46 12.33
C PHE A 35 1.58 -2.65 13.40
N GLN A 36 0.88 -3.79 13.39
CA GLN A 36 -0.18 -4.09 14.35
C GLN A 36 0.34 -4.25 15.79
N SER A 37 1.57 -4.77 15.97
CA SER A 37 2.19 -4.87 17.29
C SER A 37 2.79 -3.56 17.80
N GLY A 38 2.84 -2.51 16.96
CA GLY A 38 3.46 -1.23 17.29
C GLY A 38 5.00 -1.24 17.21
N GLU A 39 5.60 -2.31 16.67
CA GLU A 39 7.05 -2.49 16.58
C GLU A 39 7.71 -1.62 15.49
N LEU A 40 6.96 -1.16 14.49
CA LEU A 40 7.50 -0.29 13.43
C LEU A 40 7.86 1.12 13.94
N GLY A 41 7.38 1.53 15.13
CA GLY A 41 7.66 2.86 15.67
C GLY A 41 7.13 4.00 14.80
N ASP A 42 7.79 5.16 14.90
CA ASP A 42 7.44 6.43 14.25
C ASP A 42 8.43 6.83 13.14
N ASP A 43 9.15 5.88 12.57
CA ASP A 43 10.03 6.13 11.42
C ASP A 43 9.18 6.60 10.22
N ASP A 44 9.54 7.77 9.66
CA ASP A 44 8.82 8.40 8.54
C ASP A 44 8.64 7.45 7.35
N ASP A 45 9.61 6.58 7.08
CA ASP A 45 9.54 5.64 5.96
C ASP A 45 8.58 4.49 6.27
N LEU A 46 8.54 4.02 7.52
CA LEU A 46 7.60 3.01 7.98
C LEU A 46 6.16 3.54 8.06
N MET A 47 6.00 4.81 8.45
CA MET A 47 4.73 5.53 8.35
C MET A 47 4.27 5.64 6.90
N MET A 48 5.17 5.95 5.96
CA MET A 48 4.85 6.02 4.54
C MET A 48 4.39 4.65 3.99
N TRP A 49 5.11 3.57 4.34
CA TRP A 49 4.69 2.21 4.01
C TRP A 49 3.26 1.91 4.49
N SER A 50 2.93 2.29 5.73
CA SER A 50 1.60 2.04 6.30
C SER A 50 0.48 2.76 5.52
N GLY A 51 0.75 4.00 5.07
CA GLY A 51 -0.17 4.76 4.23
C GLY A 51 -0.38 4.12 2.85
N LEU A 52 0.70 3.68 2.20
CA LEU A 52 0.63 2.96 0.93
C LEU A 52 -0.15 1.65 1.05
N TYR A 53 0.09 0.90 2.14
CA TYR A 53 -0.61 -0.35 2.41
C TYR A 53 -2.10 -0.12 2.68
N HIS A 54 -2.45 0.95 3.40
CA HIS A 54 -3.85 1.34 3.61
C HIS A 54 -4.58 1.67 2.30
N LEU A 55 -3.93 2.42 1.39
CA LEU A 55 -4.47 2.71 0.06
C LEU A 55 -4.64 1.42 -0.77
N TYR A 56 -3.67 0.52 -0.71
CA TYR A 56 -3.75 -0.78 -1.38
C TYR A 56 -4.99 -1.57 -0.94
N LEU A 57 -5.23 -1.69 0.37
CA LEU A 57 -6.36 -2.42 0.93
C LEU A 57 -7.71 -1.78 0.59
N THR A 58 -7.82 -0.47 0.77
CA THR A 58 -9.09 0.26 0.56
C THR A 58 -9.46 0.40 -0.91
N SER A 59 -8.49 0.29 -1.83
CA SER A 59 -8.77 0.27 -3.28
C SER A 59 -9.41 -1.03 -3.77
N LEU A 60 -9.31 -2.14 -3.01
CA LEU A 60 -9.71 -3.47 -3.49
C LEU A 60 -11.21 -3.58 -3.83
N PRO A 61 -12.15 -3.13 -2.97
CA PRO A 61 -13.59 -3.24 -3.29
C PRO A 61 -13.97 -2.48 -4.57
N VAL A 62 -13.42 -1.28 -4.74
CA VAL A 62 -13.67 -0.45 -5.93
C VAL A 62 -13.11 -1.12 -7.19
N ARG A 63 -11.92 -1.71 -7.13
CA ARG A 63 -11.32 -2.43 -8.26
C ARG A 63 -12.12 -3.68 -8.63
N GLN A 64 -12.57 -4.44 -7.64
CA GLN A 64 -13.43 -5.61 -7.87
C GLN A 64 -14.74 -5.20 -8.54
N PHE A 65 -15.37 -4.11 -8.08
CA PHE A 65 -16.56 -3.55 -8.69
C PHE A 65 -16.30 -3.12 -10.15
N MET A 66 -15.22 -2.37 -10.41
CA MET A 66 -14.87 -1.96 -11.77
C MET A 66 -14.63 -3.15 -12.71
N GLN A 67 -13.97 -4.21 -12.21
CA GLN A 67 -13.72 -5.42 -12.99
C GLN A 67 -15.01 -6.20 -13.30
N SER A 68 -15.96 -6.26 -12.36
CA SER A 68 -17.25 -6.93 -12.60
C SER A 68 -18.13 -6.17 -13.61
N GLU A 69 -18.12 -4.83 -13.56
CA GLU A 69 -18.86 -4.01 -14.53
C GLU A 69 -18.28 -4.16 -15.94
N VAL A 70 -16.95 -4.12 -16.10
CA VAL A 70 -16.28 -4.31 -17.39
C VAL A 70 -16.52 -5.73 -17.94
N ALA A 71 -16.58 -6.75 -17.09
CA ALA A 71 -16.86 -8.13 -17.50
C ALA A 71 -18.33 -8.36 -17.88
N SER A 72 -19.23 -7.46 -17.50
CA SER A 72 -20.68 -7.55 -17.76
C SER A 72 -21.15 -6.68 -18.94
N ALA A 73 -20.25 -5.89 -19.54
CA ALA A 73 -20.48 -5.01 -20.69
C ALA A 73 -19.97 -5.65 -22.00
#